data_AF-A0A316QNC4-F1
#
_entry.id   AF-A0A316QNC4-F1
#
_cell.length_a   1.000
_cell.length_b   1.000
_cell.length_c   1.000
_cell.angle_alpha   90.00
_cell.angle_beta   90.00
_cell.angle_gamma   90.00
#
_symmetry.space_group_name_H-M   'P 1'
#
loop_
_entity.id
_entity.type
_entity.pdbx_description
1 polymer ?
#
loop_
_entity_poly.entity_id
_entity_poly.type
_entity_poly.pdbx_seq_one_letter_code
_entity_poly.pdbx_strand_id
1 'polypeptide(L)' 'MAQSELALKLQTTQQTVSRWLKGINEPDLDTLLKICLYLNETPNSLLGYDEIPKEIFEEYKNK' A
#
# COMPACT_ATOMS: atom_id res chain seq x y z
N MET A 1 5.38 -5.80 14.73
CA MET A 1 6.11 -5.00 13.73
C MET A 1 6.04 -3.54 14.13
N ALA A 2 7.17 -2.89 14.41
CA ALA A 2 7.17 -1.49 14.87
C ALA A 2 7.22 -0.54 13.67
N GLN A 3 6.50 0.60 13.73
CA GLN A 3 6.56 1.62 12.67
C GLN A 3 8.01 2.10 12.40
N SER A 4 8.87 2.06 13.42
CA SER A 4 10.30 2.38 13.34
C SER A 4 11.09 1.38 12.49
N GLU A 5 10.77 0.09 12.57
CA GLU A 5 11.43 -0.96 11.80
C GLU A 5 11.09 -0.85 10.31
N LEU A 6 9.82 -0.64 9.99
CA LEU A 6 9.37 -0.38 8.62
C LEU A 6 9.99 0.89 8.06
N ALA A 7 10.06 1.96 8.86
CA ALA A 7 10.69 3.21 8.46
C ALA A 7 12.17 3.03 8.11
N LEU A 8 12.93 2.29 8.93
CA LEU A 8 14.34 1.98 8.67
C LEU A 8 14.51 1.18 7.36
N LYS A 9 13.67 0.17 7.13
CA LYS A 9 13.74 -0.66 5.92
C LYS A 9 13.41 0.10 4.64
N LEU A 10 12.48 1.04 4.72
CA LEU A 10 12.07 1.86 3.58
C LEU A 10 12.89 3.15 3.44
N GLN A 11 13.93 3.33 4.26
CA GLN A 11 14.75 4.55 4.31
C GLN A 11 13.91 5.83 4.45
N THR A 12 12.85 5.75 5.26
CA THR A 12 11.94 6.85 5.55
C THR A 12 11.86 7.10 7.06
N THR A 13 11.02 8.05 7.48
CA THR A 13 10.84 8.37 8.89
C THR A 13 9.64 7.64 9.49
N GLN A 14 9.66 7.40 10.80
CA GLN A 14 8.51 6.83 11.53
C GLN A 14 7.27 7.74 11.39
N GLN A 15 7.47 9.05 11.32
CA GLN A 15 6.41 10.03 11.09
C GLN A 15 5.77 9.85 9.71
N THR A 16 6.58 9.60 8.67
CA THR A 16 6.07 9.29 7.33
C THR A 16 5.18 8.05 7.35
N VAL A 17 5.65 6.96 7.98
CA VAL A 17 4.87 5.72 8.14
C VAL A 17 3.57 5.98 8.92
N SER A 18 3.63 6.78 9.99
CA SER A 18 2.45 7.15 10.78
C SER A 18 1.41 7.91 9.94
N ARG A 19 1.86 8.78 9.03
CA ARG A 19 0.96 9.54 8.14
C ARG A 19 0.29 8.64 7.11
N TRP A 20 1.00 7.66 6.55
CA TRP A 20 0.42 6.63 5.66
C TRP A 20 -0.68 5.85 6.37
N LEU A 21 -0.41 5.34 7.57
CA LEU A 21 -1.39 4.57 8.37
C LEU A 21 -2.61 5.39 8.79
N LYS A 22 -2.49 6.73 8.83
CA LYS A 22 -3.59 7.65 9.12
C LYS A 22 -4.28 8.19 7.86
N GLY A 23 -3.85 7.79 6.67
CA GLY A 23 -4.38 8.29 5.40
C GLY A 23 -4.13 9.78 5.15
N ILE A 24 -3.10 10.37 5.79
CA ILE A 24 -2.79 11.81 5.63
C ILE A 24 -2.05 12.06 4.31
N ASN A 25 -1.19 11.12 3.92
CA ASN A 25 -0.54 11.08 2.62
C ASN A 25 -0.33 9.63 2.21
N GLU A 26 0.06 9.44 0.96
CA GLU A 26 0.31 8.12 0.37
C GLU A 26 1.81 7.93 0.12
N PRO A 27 2.32 6.69 0.21
CA PRO A 27 3.63 6.37 -0.33
C PRO A 27 3.60 6.51 -1.86
N ASP A 28 4.75 6.77 -2.48
CA ASP A 28 4.86 6.61 -3.93
C ASP A 28 4.78 5.11 -4.33
N LEU A 29 4.63 4.86 -5.63
CA LEU A 29 4.46 3.50 -6.14
C LEU A 29 5.67 2.60 -5.84
N ASP A 30 6.89 3.13 -5.93
CA ASP A 30 8.11 2.37 -5.61
C ASP A 30 8.16 1.96 -4.14
N THR A 31 7.80 2.88 -3.25
CA THR A 31 7.72 2.64 -1.81
C THR A 31 6.60 1.67 -1.46
N LEU A 32 5.44 1.77 -2.12
CA LEU A 32 4.35 0.80 -1.99
C LEU A 32 4.81 -0.61 -2.35
N LEU A 33 5.53 -0.78 -3.47
CA LEU A 33 6.06 -2.09 -3.86
C LEU A 33 7.07 -2.64 -2.84
N LYS A 34 7.93 -1.80 -2.27
CA LYS A 34 8.84 -2.20 -1.18
C LYS A 34 8.08 -2.61 0.08
N ILE A 35 7.00 -1.92 0.42
CA ILE A 35 6.11 -2.29 1.53
C ILE A 35 5.51 -3.68 1.26
N CYS A 36 4.97 -3.92 0.07
CA CYS A 36 4.42 -5.22 -0.32
C CYS A 36 5.45 -6.34 -0.19
N LEU A 37 6.65 -6.16 -0.74
CA LEU A 37 7.74 -7.13 -0.64
C LEU A 37 8.15 -7.41 0.80
N TYR A 38 8.23 -6.36 1.63
CA TYR A 38 8.59 -6.51 3.04
C TYR A 38 7.52 -7.24 3.85
N LEU A 39 6.24 -6.98 3.57
CA LEU A 39 5.11 -7.64 4.23
C LEU A 39 4.79 -9.02 3.64
N ASN A 40 5.45 -9.42 2.55
CA ASN A 40 5.12 -10.61 1.77
C ASN A 40 3.65 -10.63 1.31
N GLU A 41 3.17 -9.46 0.88
CA GLU A 41 1.81 -9.24 0.40
C GLU A 41 1.83 -8.73 -1.05
N THR A 42 0.69 -8.81 -1.73
CA THR A 42 0.55 -8.23 -3.07
C THR A 42 -0.02 -6.82 -2.99
N PRO A 43 0.23 -5.95 -3.99
CA PRO A 43 -0.45 -4.67 -4.09
C PRO A 43 -1.98 -4.83 -4.10
N ASN A 44 -2.49 -5.90 -4.69
CA ASN A 44 -3.92 -6.16 -4.73
C ASN A 44 -4.50 -6.38 -3.34
N SER A 45 -3.87 -7.26 -2.55
CA SER A 45 -4.25 -7.55 -1.17
C SER A 45 -4.15 -6.29 -0.31
N LEU A 46 -3.04 -5.55 -0.40
CA LEU A 46 -2.79 -4.36 0.43
C LEU A 46 -3.76 -3.20 0.12
N LEU A 47 -4.19 -3.06 -1.14
CA LEU A 47 -5.11 -2.01 -1.58
C LEU A 47 -6.59 -2.44 -1.58
N GLY A 48 -6.89 -3.67 -1.15
CA GLY A 48 -8.27 -4.21 -1.15
C GLY A 48 -8.83 -4.51 -2.55
N TYR A 49 -7.97 -4.61 -3.56
CA TYR A 49 -8.36 -4.93 -4.94
C TYR A 49 -8.94 -6.33 -5.09
N ASP A 50 -8.55 -7.27 -4.21
CA ASP A 50 -9.09 -8.63 -4.20
C ASP A 50 -10.57 -8.69 -3.76
N GLU A 51 -11.06 -7.63 -3.10
CA GLU A 51 -12.45 -7.50 -2.63
C GLU A 51 -13.35 -6.79 -3.65
N ILE A 52 -12.77 -6.19 -4.70
CA ILE A 52 -13.52 -5.45 -5.72
C ILE A 52 -14.32 -6.44 -6.58
N PRO A 53 -15.65 -6.31 -6.70
CA PRO A 53 -16.47 -7.18 -7.55
C PRO A 53 -16.06 -7.10 -9.02
N LYS A 54 -16.12 -8.23 -9.74
CA LYS A 54 -15.76 -8.31 -11.17
C LYS A 54 -16.57 -7.36 -12.03
N GLU A 55 -17.82 -7.11 -11.66
CA GLU A 55 -18.75 -6.23 -12.36
C GLU A 55 -18.21 -4.80 -12.45
N ILE A 56 -17.51 -4.32 -11.41
CA ILE A 56 -16.88 -3.00 -11.41
C ILE A 56 -15.75 -2.96 -12.45
N PHE A 57 -14.90 -3.98 -12.51
CA PHE A 57 -13.82 -4.04 -13.50
C PHE A 57 -14.36 -4.07 -14.94
N GLU A 58 -15.45 -4.80 -15.17
CA GLU A 58 -16.08 -4.87 -16.49
C GLU A 58 -16.77 -3.55 -16.87
N GLU A 59 -17.35 -2.81 -15.93
CA GLU A 59 -17.85 -1.45 -16.19
C GLU A 59 -16.73 -0.51 -16.68
N TYR A 60 -15.58 -0.54 -16.02
CA TYR A 60 -14.43 0.30 -16.40
C TYR A 60 -13.84 -0.07 -17.76
N LYS A 61 -13.80 -1.35 -18.15
CA LYS A 61 -13.26 -1.79 -19.45
C LYS A 61 -14.17 -1.43 -20.63
N ASN A 62 -15.46 -1.27 -20.39
CA ASN A 62 -16.46 -0.99 -21.42
C ASN A 62 -16.76 0.52 -21.56
N LYS A 63 -16.14 1.37 -20.75
CA LYS A 63 -16.09 2.84 -20.93
C LYS A 63 -14.93 3.23 -21.86
#